data_AF-A0A662E9D5-F1
#
_entry.id   AF-A0A662E9D5-F1
#
_cell.length_a   1.000
_cell.length_b   1.000
_cell.length_c   1.000
_cell.angle_alpha   90.00
_cell.angle_beta   90.00
_cell.angle_gamma   90.00
#
_symmetry.space_group_name_H-M   'P 1'
#
loop_
_entity.id
_entity.type
_entity.pdbx_description
1 polymer ?
#
loop_
_entity_poly.entity_id
_entity_poly.type
_entity_poly.pdbx_seq_one_letter_code
_entity_poly.pdbx_strand_id
1 'polypeptide(L)'
;APEWVVSDCGLTETWPDYDDQEHLPIWNDCLWNHLMTLWRKVFIDWNLRADPRLLMLYAPGAFTWCEFDFEIIEQAAEGGLPFAQFDGWFQPAMPISASLPILMM
;
A
#
# COMPACT_ATOMS: atom_id res chain seq x y z
N ALA A 1 4.59 7.33 11.27
CA ALA A 1 5.21 7.37 9.90
C ALA A 1 6.23 8.52 9.79
N PRO A 2 7.03 8.67 8.70
CA PRO A 2 7.90 9.83 8.55
C PRO A 2 7.12 11.15 8.59
N GLU A 3 7.48 12.09 9.46
CA GLU A 3 6.71 13.34 9.66
C GLU A 3 6.51 14.16 8.38
N TRP A 4 7.47 14.08 7.45
CA TRP A 4 7.41 14.83 6.19
C TRP A 4 6.21 14.44 5.32
N VAL A 5 5.81 13.16 5.29
CA VAL A 5 4.69 12.73 4.42
C VAL A 5 3.36 13.18 4.99
N VAL A 6 3.26 13.24 6.33
CA VAL A 6 2.10 13.76 7.04
C VAL A 6 1.89 15.24 6.69
N SER A 7 2.95 16.04 6.77
CA SER A 7 2.91 17.46 6.43
C SER A 7 2.66 17.70 4.94
N ASP A 8 3.28 16.92 4.04
CA ASP A 8 3.18 17.12 2.60
C ASP A 8 1.77 16.75 2.08
N CYS A 9 1.21 15.66 2.58
CA CYS A 9 -0.10 15.17 2.17
C CYS A 9 -1.26 15.71 3.02
N GLY A 10 -0.97 16.54 4.03
CA GLY A 10 -1.99 17.11 4.93
C GLY A 10 -2.79 16.04 5.68
N LEU A 11 -2.11 14.96 6.08
CA LEU A 11 -2.75 13.82 6.71
C LEU A 11 -2.93 14.07 8.20
N THR A 12 -4.03 13.55 8.72
CA THR A 12 -4.11 13.19 10.13
C THR A 12 -3.86 11.70 10.22
N GLU A 13 -3.09 11.27 11.22
CA GLU A 13 -2.95 9.85 11.54
C GLU A 13 -4.35 9.26 11.85
N THR A 14 -4.49 7.98 11.54
CA THR A 14 -5.73 7.21 11.64
C THR A 14 -5.58 6.10 12.67
N TRP A 15 -6.73 5.52 13.03
CA TRP A 15 -6.94 4.54 14.09
C TRP A 15 -5.76 3.59 14.37
N PRO A 16 -5.51 3.28 15.66
CA PRO A 16 -4.44 2.38 16.06
C PRO A 16 -4.71 0.94 15.59
N ASP A 17 -3.64 0.21 15.27
CA ASP A 17 -3.68 -1.25 15.11
C ASP A 17 -3.80 -1.99 16.45
N TYR A 18 -3.81 -3.32 16.40
CA TYR A 18 -3.82 -4.17 17.59
C TYR A 18 -2.60 -3.98 18.53
N ASP A 19 -1.53 -3.31 18.09
CA ASP A 19 -0.32 -2.97 18.85
C ASP A 19 -0.28 -1.49 19.29
N ASP A 20 -1.42 -0.78 19.23
CA ASP A 20 -1.59 0.64 19.57
C ASP A 20 -0.75 1.61 18.69
N GLN A 21 -0.39 1.20 17.46
CA GLN A 21 0.35 2.05 16.53
C GLN A 21 -0.58 2.77 15.56
N GLU A 22 -0.45 4.08 15.48
CA GLU A 22 -1.24 4.90 14.55
C GLU A 22 -0.78 4.69 13.10
N HIS A 23 -1.76 4.49 12.21
CA HIS A 23 -1.53 4.24 10.79
C HIS A 23 -1.84 5.44 9.93
N LEU A 24 -1.27 5.50 8.74
CA LEU A 24 -1.65 6.51 7.73
C LEU A 24 -2.65 5.93 6.73
N PRO A 25 -3.61 6.72 6.23
CA PRO A 25 -4.66 6.24 5.34
C PRO A 25 -4.10 5.97 3.95
N ILE A 26 -3.79 4.71 3.63
CA ILE A 26 -3.24 4.28 2.34
C ILE A 26 -4.15 4.59 1.13
N TRP A 27 -5.45 4.79 1.38
CA TRP A 27 -6.43 5.24 0.39
C TRP A 27 -6.36 6.75 0.10
N ASN A 28 -5.41 7.47 0.70
CA ASN A 28 -5.06 8.82 0.31
C ASN A 28 -4.10 8.80 -0.89
N ASP A 29 -4.50 9.44 -1.99
CA ASP A 29 -3.74 9.44 -3.24
C ASP A 29 -2.32 10.03 -3.10
N CYS A 30 -2.14 11.07 -2.28
CA CYS A 30 -0.82 11.68 -2.07
C CYS A 30 0.12 10.70 -1.36
N LEU A 31 -0.35 10.06 -0.28
CA LEU A 31 0.42 9.04 0.43
C LEU A 31 0.77 7.86 -0.48
N TRP A 32 -0.24 7.33 -1.19
CA TRP A 32 -0.07 6.20 -2.09
C TRP A 32 0.98 6.50 -3.18
N ASN A 33 0.95 7.70 -3.77
CA ASN A 33 1.92 8.10 -4.77
C ASN A 33 3.35 8.18 -4.22
N HIS A 34 3.54 8.64 -2.98
CA HIS A 34 4.85 8.61 -2.32
C HIS A 34 5.35 7.18 -2.08
N LEU A 35 4.47 6.29 -1.59
CA LEU A 35 4.78 4.88 -1.39
C LEU A 35 5.19 4.21 -2.71
N MET A 36 4.43 4.40 -3.77
CA MET A 36 4.74 3.85 -5.09
C MET A 36 6.00 4.45 -5.71
N THR A 37 6.27 5.73 -5.47
CA THR A 37 7.52 6.38 -5.90
C THR A 37 8.73 5.74 -5.22
N LEU A 38 8.66 5.53 -3.90
CA LEU A 38 9.71 4.85 -3.15
C LEU A 38 9.88 3.40 -3.62
N TRP A 39 8.78 2.66 -3.78
CA TRP A 39 8.82 1.29 -4.31
C TRP A 39 9.50 1.24 -5.67
N ARG A 40 9.14 2.12 -6.61
CA ARG A 40 9.77 2.18 -7.93
C ARG A 40 11.25 2.53 -7.82
N LYS A 41 11.62 3.47 -6.95
CA LYS A 41 13.01 3.86 -6.73
C LYS A 41 13.87 2.69 -6.30
N VAL A 42 13.40 1.93 -5.32
CA VAL A 42 14.13 0.78 -4.77
C VAL A 42 14.10 -0.40 -5.74
N PHE A 43 12.92 -0.77 -6.22
CA PHE A 43 12.72 -2.00 -6.96
C PHE A 43 13.18 -1.92 -8.42
N ILE A 44 12.98 -0.76 -9.07
CA ILE A 44 13.30 -0.53 -10.48
C ILE A 44 14.60 0.25 -10.63
N ASP A 45 14.70 1.46 -10.07
CA ASP A 45 15.83 2.34 -10.36
C ASP A 45 17.14 1.84 -9.71
N TRP A 46 17.07 1.35 -8.48
CA TRP A 46 18.19 0.67 -7.82
C TRP A 46 18.30 -0.80 -8.21
N ASN A 47 17.38 -1.28 -9.05
CA ASN A 47 17.36 -2.60 -9.64
C ASN A 47 17.42 -3.74 -8.61
N LEU A 48 16.80 -3.55 -7.44
CA LEU A 48 16.69 -4.60 -6.43
C LEU A 48 16.04 -5.88 -7.00
N ARG A 49 15.13 -5.74 -7.97
CA ARG A 49 14.51 -6.87 -8.68
C ARG A 49 15.49 -7.81 -9.39
N ALA A 50 16.71 -7.36 -9.66
CA ALA A 50 17.76 -8.17 -10.29
C ALA A 50 18.72 -8.80 -9.27
N ASP A 51 18.53 -8.55 -7.97
CA ASP A 51 19.33 -9.18 -6.94
C ASP A 51 19.00 -10.68 -6.88
N PRO A 52 19.96 -11.59 -7.18
CA PRO A 52 19.70 -13.03 -7.18
C PRO A 52 19.40 -13.59 -5.79
N ARG A 53 19.60 -12.80 -4.72
CA ARG A 53 19.23 -13.16 -3.34
C ARG A 53 17.78 -12.85 -3.03
N LEU A 54 17.10 -12.03 -3.84
CA LEU A 54 15.71 -11.67 -3.66
C LEU A 54 14.81 -12.57 -4.52
N LEU A 55 13.85 -13.23 -3.88
CA LEU A 55 12.83 -14.03 -4.55
C LEU A 55 11.47 -13.39 -4.34
N MET A 56 10.83 -12.93 -5.43
CA MET A 56 9.46 -12.44 -5.38
C MET A 56 8.50 -13.57 -5.73
N LEU A 57 7.66 -13.95 -4.77
CA LEU A 57 6.70 -15.04 -4.92
C LEU A 57 5.29 -14.45 -5.10
N TYR A 58 4.58 -14.93 -6.11
CA TYR A 58 3.15 -14.69 -6.23
C TYR A 58 2.40 -15.80 -5.49
N ALA A 59 1.63 -15.41 -4.48
CA ALA A 59 0.76 -16.32 -3.74
C ALA A 59 -0.69 -15.82 -3.87
N PRO A 60 -1.55 -16.54 -4.62
CA PRO A 60 -2.97 -16.22 -4.69
C PRO A 60 -3.57 -16.20 -3.28
N GLY A 61 -4.23 -15.12 -2.90
CA GLY A 61 -4.88 -15.04 -1.59
C GLY A 61 -3.92 -14.79 -0.42
N ALA A 62 -2.66 -14.40 -0.64
CA ALA A 62 -1.73 -14.00 0.43
C ALA A 62 -2.09 -12.68 1.15
N PHE A 63 -3.36 -12.29 1.08
CA PHE A 63 -3.90 -11.05 1.64
C PHE A 63 -3.68 -10.92 3.15
N THR A 64 -3.72 -12.02 3.91
CA THR A 64 -3.51 -11.99 5.38
C THR A 64 -2.07 -11.73 5.80
N TRP A 65 -1.08 -11.98 4.92
CA TRP A 65 0.36 -11.85 5.26
C TRP A 65 1.14 -10.96 4.28
N CYS A 66 0.44 -10.27 3.38
CA CYS A 66 1.01 -9.20 2.53
C CYS A 66 0.67 -7.80 3.07
N GLU A 67 0.27 -7.71 4.35
CA GLU A 67 0.09 -6.50 5.17
C GLU A 67 -0.64 -5.35 4.45
N PHE A 68 -1.85 -5.63 3.97
CA PHE A 68 -2.88 -4.61 4.13
C PHE A 68 -3.54 -4.92 5.46
N ASP A 69 -3.34 -4.02 6.42
CA ASP A 69 -3.93 -4.16 7.74
C ASP A 69 -5.43 -3.90 7.62
N PHE A 70 -6.18 -4.94 7.22
CA PHE A 70 -7.59 -4.80 6.87
C PHE A 70 -8.43 -4.40 8.06
N GLU A 71 -7.99 -4.68 9.28
CA GLU A 71 -8.59 -4.12 10.48
C GLU A 71 -8.57 -2.58 10.45
N ILE A 72 -7.54 -1.94 9.91
CA ILE A 72 -7.48 -0.48 9.77
C ILE A 72 -8.49 0.01 8.72
N ILE A 73 -8.69 -0.76 7.65
CA ILE A 73 -9.71 -0.47 6.64
C ILE A 73 -11.12 -0.68 7.21
N GLU A 74 -11.32 -1.72 8.00
CA GLU A 74 -12.58 -2.01 8.70
C GLU A 74 -12.89 -0.89 9.71
N GLN A 75 -11.93 -0.52 10.55
CA GLN A 75 -12.03 0.61 11.47
C GLN A 75 -12.31 1.93 10.74
N ALA A 76 -11.67 2.14 9.58
CA ALA A 76 -11.96 3.31 8.75
C ALA A 76 -13.38 3.29 8.20
N ALA A 77 -13.88 2.13 7.77
CA ALA A 77 -15.27 1.97 7.32
C ALA A 77 -16.26 2.23 8.47
N GLU A 78 -16.00 1.71 9.67
CA GLU A 78 -16.76 2.01 10.89
C GLU A 78 -16.72 3.50 11.27
N GLY A 79 -15.57 4.14 11.04
CA GLY A 79 -15.34 5.57 11.21
C GLY A 79 -15.94 6.46 10.11
N GLY A 80 -16.57 5.87 9.09
CA GLY A 80 -17.31 6.59 8.06
C GLY A 80 -16.62 6.73 6.70
N LEU A 81 -15.54 5.99 6.43
CA LEU A 81 -14.95 5.89 5.09
C LEU A 81 -15.99 5.35 4.10
N PRO A 82 -16.43 6.14 3.10
CA PRO A 82 -17.40 5.65 2.13
C PRO A 82 -16.78 4.58 1.24
N PHE A 83 -17.52 3.50 0.99
CA PHE A 83 -17.08 2.44 0.08
C PHE A 83 -16.65 2.98 -1.29
N ALA A 84 -17.38 3.96 -1.85
CA ALA A 84 -17.03 4.56 -3.13
C ALA A 84 -15.66 5.28 -3.12
N GLN A 85 -15.26 5.85 -1.99
CA GLN A 85 -13.93 6.44 -1.83
C GLN A 85 -12.86 5.35 -1.79
N PHE A 86 -13.08 4.30 -1.00
CA PHE A 86 -12.17 3.17 -0.93
C PHE A 86 -12.03 2.47 -2.28
N ASP A 87 -13.13 2.11 -2.94
CA ASP A 87 -13.14 1.40 -4.23
C ASP A 87 -12.53 2.25 -5.35
N GLY A 88 -12.78 3.57 -5.35
CA GLY A 88 -12.16 4.50 -6.28
C GLY A 88 -10.63 4.50 -6.21
N TRP A 89 -10.06 4.27 -5.03
CA TRP A 89 -8.62 4.05 -4.84
C TRP A 89 -8.20 2.59 -5.12
N PHE A 90 -8.94 1.62 -4.61
CA PHE A 90 -8.54 0.20 -4.60
C PHE A 90 -8.39 -0.38 -6.01
N GLN A 91 -9.32 -0.07 -6.92
CA GLN A 91 -9.27 -0.57 -8.30
C GLN A 91 -8.00 -0.15 -9.06
N PRO A 92 -7.61 1.14 -9.09
CA PRO A 92 -6.35 1.55 -9.70
C PRO A 92 -5.11 1.21 -8.89
N ALA A 93 -5.19 1.12 -7.56
CA ALA A 93 -4.05 0.77 -6.69
C ALA A 93 -3.67 -0.71 -6.78
N MET A 94 -4.66 -1.58 -6.99
CA MET A 94 -4.52 -3.02 -7.21
C MET A 94 -4.90 -3.38 -8.64
N PRO A 95 -4.19 -2.86 -9.66
CA PRO A 95 -4.52 -3.22 -11.02
C PRO A 95 -4.40 -4.74 -11.10
N ILE A 96 -5.52 -5.42 -11.39
CA ILE A 96 -5.54 -6.86 -11.64
C ILE A 96 -4.33 -7.14 -12.53
N SER A 97 -3.50 -8.07 -12.10
CA SER A 97 -2.16 -8.42 -12.57
C SER A 97 -2.05 -8.82 -14.06
N ALA A 98 -2.97 -8.40 -14.91
CA ALA A 98 -3.02 -8.64 -16.34
C ALA A 98 -1.97 -7.83 -17.14
N SER A 99 -1.21 -6.91 -16.54
CA SER A 99 -0.28 -6.05 -17.29
C SER A 99 1.11 -5.86 -16.69
N LEU A 100 1.43 -6.47 -15.54
CA LEU A 100 2.82 -6.70 -15.17
C LEU A 100 3.21 -8.06 -15.75
N PRO A 101 4.03 -8.12 -16.82
CA PRO A 101 4.60 -9.38 -17.24
C PRO A 101 5.40 -9.92 -16.06
N ILE A 102 4.82 -10.93 -15.43
CA ILE A 102 5.53 -11.92 -14.65
C ILE A 102 6.69 -12.39 -15.53
N LEU A 103 7.90 -12.23 -15.01
CA LEU A 103 8.96 -13.24 -15.06
C LEU A 103 8.74 -14.33 -16.13
N MET A 104 9.18 -14.05 -17.35
CA MET A 104 9.76 -15.07 -18.21
C MET A 104 11.18 -14.60 -18.54
N MET A 105 12.09 -14.81 -17.59
CA MET A 105 13.50 -15.18 -17.77
C MET A 105 14.15 -15.32 -16.39
#